data_AF-A0A0P1EAT5-F1
#
_entry.id   AF-A0A0P1EAT5-F1
#
_cell.length_a   1.000
_cell.length_b   1.000
_cell.length_c   1.000
_cell.angle_alpha   90.00
_cell.angle_beta   90.00
_cell.angle_gamma   90.00
#
_symmetry.space_group_name_H-M   'P 1'
#
loop_
_entity.id
_entity.type
_entity.pdbx_description
1 polymer ?
#
loop_
_entity_poly.entity_id
_entity_poly.type
_entity_poly.pdbx_seq_one_letter_code
_entity_poly.pdbx_strand_id
1 'polypeptide(L)' 'MGLILLAFGLVLIVEGLAYALAPLLIERMLETLRSLPEQARRLAGLLSVVSGFLLLWGAYQVGF' A
#
# COMPACT_ATOMS: atom_id res chain seq x y z
N MET A 1 1.80 -0.46 22.28
CA MET A 1 2.24 -1.80 21.83
C MET A 1 1.15 -2.55 21.05
N GLY A 2 -0.09 -2.66 21.57
CA GLY A 2 -1.18 -3.39 20.87
C GLY A 2 -1.59 -2.82 19.50
N LEU A 3 -1.59 -1.50 19.32
CA LEU A 3 -1.91 -0.87 18.03
C LEU A 3 -0.93 -1.25 16.91
N ILE A 4 0.35 -1.47 17.23
CA ILE A 4 1.35 -1.89 16.25
C ILE A 4 1.04 -3.30 15.76
N LEU A 5 0.72 -4.22 16.69
CA LEU A 5 0.33 -5.58 16.35
C LEU A 5 -0.97 -5.61 15.51
N LEU A 6 -1.92 -4.74 15.84
CA LEU A 6 -3.18 -4.62 15.09
C LEU A 6 -2.96 -4.06 13.68
N ALA A 7 -2.20 -2.97 13.54
CA ALA A 7 -1.85 -2.41 12.24
C ALA A 7 -1.10 -3.43 11.37
N PHE A 8 -0.13 -4.14 11.95
CA PHE A 8 0.64 -5.16 11.26
C PHE A 8 -0.22 -6.37 10.86
N GLY A 9 -1.10 -6.83 11.76
CA GLY A 9 -2.04 -7.92 11.48
C GLY A 9 -3.02 -7.57 10.36
N LEU A 10 -3.57 -6.35 10.35
CA LEU A 10 -4.44 -5.88 9.27
C LEU A 10 -3.71 -5.82 7.94
N VAL A 11 -2.49 -5.31 7.89
CA VAL A 11 -1.66 -5.29 6.67
C VAL A 11 -1.44 -6.71 6.15
N LEU A 12 -1.08 -7.66 7.02
CA LEU A 12 -0.87 -9.06 6.62
C LEU A 12 -2.15 -9.72 6.10
N ILE A 13 -3.31 -9.44 6.69
CA ILE A 13 -4.59 -9.96 6.22
C ILE A 13 -4.90 -9.39 4.83
N VAL A 14 -4.79 -8.07 4.66
CA VAL A 14 -5.11 -7.40 3.38
C VAL A 14 -4.16 -7.87 2.27
N GLU A 15 -2.86 -7.90 2.53
CA GLU A 15 -1.85 -8.41 1.60
C GLU A 15 -2.10 -9.88 1.27
N GLY A 16 -2.28 -10.73 2.29
CA GLY A 16 -2.55 -12.16 2.12
C GLY A 16 -3.80 -12.45 1.30
N LEU A 17 -4.87 -11.67 1.51
CA LEU A 17 -6.10 -11.78 0.72
C LEU A 17 -5.88 -11.37 -0.73
N ALA A 18 -5.10 -10.32 -0.99
CA ALA A 18 -4.77 -9.90 -2.34
C ALA A 18 -4.04 -11.04 -3.11
N TYR A 19 -3.08 -11.72 -2.45
CA TYR A 19 -2.40 -12.88 -3.04
C TYR A 19 -3.33 -14.10 -3.20
N ALA A 20 -4.18 -14.39 -2.22
CA ALA A 20 -5.03 -15.58 -2.23
C ALA A 20 -6.22 -15.49 -3.19
N LEU A 21 -6.86 -14.32 -3.29
CA LEU A 21 -8.09 -14.13 -4.06
C LEU A 21 -7.84 -13.61 -5.47
N ALA A 22 -6.79 -12.80 -5.68
CA ALA A 22 -6.54 -12.12 -6.96
C ALA A 22 -5.05 -12.15 -7.35
N PRO A 23 -4.40 -13.33 -7.43
CA PRO A 23 -2.98 -13.45 -7.77
C PRO A 23 -2.65 -12.81 -9.12
N LEU A 24 -3.53 -12.97 -10.12
CA LEU A 24 -3.35 -12.40 -11.46
C LEU A 24 -3.35 -10.86 -11.46
N LEU A 25 -4.10 -10.21 -10.55
CA LEU A 25 -4.11 -8.75 -10.46
C LEU A 25 -2.73 -8.23 -10.03
N ILE A 26 -2.11 -8.90 -9.06
CA ILE A 26 -0.78 -8.54 -8.56
C ILE A 26 0.27 -8.74 -9.65
N GLU A 27 0.24 -9.86 -10.38
CA GLU A 27 1.15 -10.09 -11.51
C GLU A 27 1.05 -8.99 -12.55
N ARG A 28 -0.17 -8.60 -12.96
CA ARG A 28 -0.40 -7.53 -13.93
C ARG A 28 0.04 -6.16 -13.42
N MET A 29 -0.18 -5.87 -12.13
CA MET A 29 0.32 -4.63 -11.51
C MET A 29 1.84 -4.59 -11.53
N LEU A 30 2.51 -5.70 -11.21
CA LEU A 30 3.97 -5.80 -11.24
C LEU A 30 4.54 -5.69 -12.65
N GLU A 31 3.92 -6.32 -13.65
CA GLU A 31 4.29 -6.16 -15.06
C GLU A 31 4.18 -4.69 -15.50
N THR A 32 3.08 -4.03 -15.13
CA THR A 32 2.86 -2.61 -15.43
C THR A 32 3.93 -1.75 -14.77
N LEU A 33 4.19 -1.93 -13.48
CA LEU A 33 5.25 -1.22 -12.76
C LEU A 33 6.64 -1.49 -13.33
N ARG A 34 6.87 -2.71 -13.84
CA ARG A 34 8.13 -3.11 -14.46
C ARG A 34 8.34 -2.45 -15.82
N SER A 35 7.26 -2.21 -16.56
CA SER A 35 7.28 -1.50 -17.85
C SER A 35 7.56 0.00 -17.72
N LEU A 36 7.34 0.59 -16.53
CA LEU A 36 7.63 2.00 -16.28
C LEU A 36 9.15 2.28 -16.19
N PRO A 37 9.60 3.44 -16.69
CA PRO A 37 10.97 3.90 -16.50
C PRO A 37 11.26 4.15 -15.01
N GLU A 38 12.52 4.02 -14.62
CA GLU A 38 12.95 4.07 -13.21
C GLU A 38 12.49 5.33 -12.48
N GLN A 39 12.55 6.49 -13.15
CA GLN A 39 12.09 7.76 -12.59
C GLN A 39 10.58 7.76 -12.29
N ALA A 40 9.77 7.22 -13.20
CA ALA A 40 8.32 7.14 -13.02
C ALA A 40 7.95 6.13 -11.92
N ARG A 41 8.67 5.01 -11.82
CA ARG A 41 8.49 4.04 -10.73
C ARG A 41 8.80 4.66 -9.37
N ARG A 42 9.88 5.44 -9.27
CA ARG A 42 10.24 6.16 -8.05
C ARG A 42 9.19 7.21 -7.69
N LEU A 43 8.68 7.95 -8.68
CA LEU A 43 7.61 8.92 -8.46
C LEU A 43 6.32 8.25 -7.96
N ALA A 44 5.93 7.11 -8.55
CA ALA A 44 4.77 6.34 -8.11
C ALA A 44 4.92 5.88 -6.64
N GLY A 45 6.09 5.38 -6.26
CA GLY A 45 6.37 5.02 -4.86
C GLY A 45 6.29 6.23 -3.91
N LEU A 46 6.87 7.37 -4.30
CA LEU A 46 6.78 8.61 -3.52
C LEU A 46 5.33 9.09 -3.36
N LEU A 47 4.54 9.04 -4.44
CA LEU A 47 3.12 9.39 -4.40
C LEU A 47 2.33 8.47 -3.46
N SER A 48 2.60 7.16 -3.47
CA SER A 48 1.99 6.22 -2.53
C SER A 48 2.34 6.50 -1.08
N VAL A 49 3.59 6.89 -0.79
CA VAL A 49 3.99 7.26 0.58
C VAL A 49 3.31 8.56 1.02
N VAL A 50 3.30 9.58 0.16
CA VAL A 50 2.69 10.88 0.46
C VAL A 50 1.19 10.73 0.65
N SER A 51 0.50 9.97 -0.20
CA SER A 51 -0.93 9.73 -0.06
C SER A 51 -1.26 8.96 1.22
N GLY A 52 -0.50 7.91 1.56
CA GLY A 52 -0.63 7.18 2.82
C GLY A 52 -0.44 8.10 4.03
N PHE A 53 0.57 8.97 4.00
CA PHE A 53 0.79 9.96 5.04
C PHE A 53 -0.38 10.95 5.18
N LEU A 54 -0.90 11.48 4.06
CA LEU A 54 -2.05 12.39 4.06
C LEU A 54 -3.31 11.72 4.61
N LEU A 55 -3.53 10.44 4.32
CA LEU A 55 -4.66 9.68 4.87
C LEU A 55 -4.52 9.49 6.39
N LEU A 56 -3.33 9.12 6.88
CA LEU A 56 -3.07 9.02 8.32
C LEU A 56 -3.22 10.36 9.02
N TRP A 57 -2.71 11.44 8.42
CA TRP A 57 -2.88 12.79 8.92
C TRP A 57 -4.35 13.20 8.97
N GLY A 58 -5.11 12.93 7.91
CA GLY A 58 -6.55 13.18 7.87
C GLY A 58 -7.30 12.40 8.94
N ALA A 59 -7.00 11.12 9.12
CA ALA A 59 -7.58 10.28 10.17
C ALA A 59 -7.30 10.85 11.56
N TYR A 60 -6.06 11.26 11.82
CA TYR A 60 -5.67 11.91 13.07
C TYR A 60 -6.45 13.20 13.33
N GLN A 61 -6.67 14.03 12.31
CA GLN A 61 -7.43 15.28 12.43
C GLN A 61 -8.92 15.06 12.75
N VAL A 62 -9.48 13.93 12.32
CA VAL A 62 -10.88 13.55 12.59
C VAL A 62 -11.04 12.93 14.00
N GLY A 63 -9.95 12.84 14.78
CA GLY A 63 -9.96 12.41 16.18
C GLY A 63 -9.71 10.92 16.38
N PHE A 64 -9.05 10.26 15.42
CA PHE A 64 -8.52 8.90 15.57
C PHE A 64 -7.16 8.89 16.29
#